data_AF-A0A937YT55-F1
#
_entry.id   AF-A0A937YT55-F1
#
_cell.length_a   1.000
_cell.length_b   1.000
_cell.length_c   1.000
_cell.angle_alpha   90.00
_cell.angle_beta   90.00
_cell.angle_gamma   90.00
#
_symmetry.space_group_name_H-M   'P 1'
#
loop_
_entity.id
_entity.type
_entity.pdbx_description
1 polymer ?
#
loop_
_entity_poly.entity_id
_entity_poly.type
_entity_poly.pdbx_seq_one_letter_code
_entity_poly.pdbx_strand_id
1 'polypeptide(L)' 'PPYSPDFNPIEQAFAKLKAHLRKAAERSIPELWDRIGAILDTFSAAECQNFFSHAGYA' A
#
# COMPACT_ATOMS: atom_id res chain seq x y z
N PRO A 1 19.52 -9.83 -4.87
CA PRO A 1 19.96 -10.77 -3.80
C PRO A 1 18.72 -11.34 -3.10
N PRO A 2 18.78 -12.46 -2.36
CA PRO A 2 17.65 -12.90 -1.54
C PRO A 2 17.31 -11.80 -0.53
N TYR A 3 16.02 -11.44 -0.43
CA TYR A 3 15.52 -10.27 0.32
C TYR A 3 16.03 -8.92 -0.18
N SER A 4 15.70 -8.57 -1.42
CA SER A 4 15.89 -7.19 -1.91
C SER A 4 14.57 -6.43 -1.75
N PRO A 5 14.28 -5.84 -0.57
CA PRO A 5 13.02 -5.10 -0.34
C PRO A 5 12.83 -3.97 -1.35
N ASP A 6 13.93 -3.37 -1.83
CA ASP A 6 13.91 -2.31 -2.84
C ASP A 6 13.39 -2.78 -4.21
N PHE A 7 13.47 -4.08 -4.50
CA PHE A 7 12.90 -4.70 -5.71
C PHE A 7 11.56 -5.38 -5.44
N ASN A 8 10.84 -5.03 -4.37
CA ASN A 8 9.49 -5.53 -4.15
C ASN A 8 8.48 -4.39 -4.32
N PRO A 9 7.70 -4.35 -5.42
CA PRO A 9 6.78 -3.26 -5.71
C PRO A 9 5.68 -3.13 -4.65
N ILE A 10 5.44 -4.17 -3.86
CA ILE A 10 4.44 -4.16 -2.79
C ILE A 10 4.83 -3.26 -1.61
N GLU A 11 6.12 -3.02 -1.38
CA GLU A 11 6.59 -2.32 -0.17
C GLU A 11 6.11 -0.87 -0.13
N GLN A 12 6.13 -0.17 -1.26
CA GLN A 12 5.62 1.21 -1.37
C GLN A 12 4.10 1.28 -1.15
N ALA A 13 3.35 0.34 -1.74
CA ALA A 13 1.91 0.24 -1.55
C ALA A 13 1.57 -0.01 -0.06
N PHE A 14 2.26 -0.93 0.59
CA PHE A 14 2.08 -1.21 2.02
C PHE A 14 2.53 -0.05 2.90
N ALA A 15 3.59 0.68 2.55
CA ALA A 15 4.01 1.87 3.29
C ALA A 15 2.92 2.94 3.28
N LYS A 16 2.33 3.25 2.11
CA LYS A 16 1.19 4.16 1.98
C LYS A 16 -0.02 3.68 2.78
N LEU A 17 -0.43 2.42 2.60
CA LEU A 17 -1.56 1.83 3.32
C LEU A 17 -1.37 1.95 4.84
N LYS A 18 -0.20 1.57 5.36
CA LYS A 18 0.12 1.68 6.79
C LYS A 18 0.06 3.12 7.29
N ALA A 19 0.49 4.10 6.50
CA ALA A 19 0.40 5.51 6.87
C ALA A 19 -1.05 5.97 7.04
N HIS A 20 -1.94 5.61 6.10
CA HIS A 20 -3.36 5.93 6.19
C HIS A 20 -4.05 5.23 7.37
N LEU A 21 -3.76 3.95 7.59
CA LEU A 21 -4.35 3.19 8.71
C LEU A 21 -3.93 3.74 10.07
N ARG A 22 -2.65 4.10 10.24
CA ARG A 22 -2.16 4.74 11.47
C ARG A 22 -2.81 6.09 11.71
N LYS A 23 -3.09 6.86 10.66
CA LYS A 23 -3.81 8.13 10.75
C LYS A 23 -5.28 7.94 11.14
N ALA A 24 -5.93 6.90 10.62
CA ALA A 24 -7.33 6.59 10.92
C ALA A 24 -7.54 6.12 12.37
N ALA A 25 -6.60 5.32 12.91
CA ALA A 25 -6.59 4.88 14.31
C ALA A 25 -7.89 4.17 14.78
N GLU A 26 -8.53 3.41 13.88
CA GLU A 26 -9.73 2.63 14.16
C GLU A 26 -9.52 1.68 15.35
N ARG A 27 -10.56 1.48 16.16
CA ARG A 27 -10.48 0.72 17.43
C ARG A 27 -11.22 -0.61 17.41
N SER A 28 -11.86 -0.94 16.29
CA SER A 28 -12.54 -2.21 16.10
C SER A 28 -12.09 -2.89 14.80
N ILE A 29 -12.22 -4.22 14.76
CA ILE A 29 -11.93 -5.01 13.56
C ILE A 29 -12.87 -4.65 12.40
N PRO A 30 -14.20 -4.48 12.59
CA PRO A 30 -15.09 -4.08 11.49
C PRO A 30 -14.71 -2.73 10.88
N GLU A 31 -14.50 -1.70 11.71
CA GLU A 31 -14.10 -0.37 11.23
C GLU A 31 -12.74 -0.41 10.50
N LEU A 32 -11.80 -1.24 10.98
CA LEU A 32 -10.52 -1.44 10.31
C LEU A 32 -10.71 -2.04 8.91
N TRP A 33 -11.59 -3.03 8.75
CA TRP A 33 -11.88 -3.64 7.45
C TRP A 33 -12.50 -2.65 6.48
N ASP A 34 -13.52 -1.90 6.92
CA ASP A 34 -14.16 -0.87 6.10
C ASP A 34 -13.15 0.21 5.71
N ARG A 35 -12.28 0.61 6.65
CA ARG A 35 -11.23 1.58 6.40
C ARG A 35 -10.20 1.08 5.39
N ILE A 36 -9.81 -0.20 5.45
CA ILE A 36 -8.90 -0.80 4.46
C ILE A 36 -9.53 -0.70 3.06
N GLY A 37 -10.81 -1.06 2.91
CA GLY A 37 -11.52 -0.95 1.64
C GLY A 37 -11.51 0.49 1.10
N ALA A 38 -11.92 1.44 1.94
CA ALA A 38 -11.95 2.86 1.56
C ALA A 38 -10.57 3.43 1.19
N ILE A 39 -9.48 2.95 1.82
CA ILE A 39 -8.12 3.35 1.45
C ILE A 39 -7.70 2.73 0.12
N LEU A 40 -8.05 1.47 -0.14
CA LEU A 40 -7.72 0.79 -1.40
C LEU A 40 -8.35 1.51 -2.61
N ASP A 41 -9.55 2.06 -2.46
CA ASP A 41 -10.22 2.87 -3.49
C ASP A 41 -9.45 4.16 -3.84
N THR A 42 -8.47 4.57 -3.02
CA THR A 42 -7.62 5.75 -3.29
C THR A 42 -6.39 5.43 -4.15
N PHE A 43 -6.13 4.16 -4.47
CA PHE A 43 -5.01 3.75 -5.32
C PHE A 43 -5.41 3.85 -6.79
N SER A 44 -4.74 4.73 -7.53
CA SER A 44 -4.97 4.83 -8.98
C SER A 44 -4.16 3.76 -9.74
N ALA A 45 -4.66 3.35 -10.90
CA ALA A 45 -3.93 2.42 -11.78
C ALA A 45 -2.54 2.96 -12.18
N ALA A 46 -2.41 4.28 -12.37
CA ALA A 46 -1.13 4.92 -12.70
C ALA A 46 -0.14 4.86 -11.53
N GLU A 47 -0.62 5.09 -10.30
CA GLU A 47 0.21 4.95 -9.10
C GLU A 47 0.69 3.51 -8.91
N CYS A 48 -0.19 2.53 -9.12
CA CYS A 48 0.19 1.12 -9.05
C CYS A 48 1.29 0.78 -10.07
N GLN A 49 1.19 1.26 -11.31
CA GLN A 49 2.23 1.08 -12.34
C GLN A 49 3.57 1.70 -11.93
N ASN A 50 3.54 2.86 -11.25
CA ASN A 50 4.75 3.51 -10.76
C ASN A 50 5.49 2.67 -9.70
N PHE A 51 4.76 1.90 -8.87
CA PHE A 51 5.40 0.99 -7.91
C PHE A 51 6.21 -0.12 -8.59
N PHE A 52 5.68 -0.71 -9.67
CA PHE A 52 6.39 -1.69 -10.49
C PHE A 52 7.60 -1.08 -11.19
N SER A 53 7.43 0.12 -11.76
CA SER A 53 8.50 0.85 -12.44
C SER A 53 9.66 1.18 -11.48
N HIS A 54 9.34 1.64 -10.26
CA HIS A 54 10.33 1.93 -9.23
C HIS A 54 11.11 0.68 -8.80
N ALA A 55 10.43 -0.47 -8.73
CA ALA A 55 11.07 -1.74 -8.39
C ALA A 55 11.81 -2.40 -9.59
N GLY A 56 11.88 -1.74 -10.75
CA GLY A 56 12.65 -2.18 -11.91
C GLY A 56 11.96 -3.24 -12.79
N TYR A 57 10.63 -3.33 -12.73
CA TYR A 57 9.84 -4.32 -13.49
C TYR A 57 9.18 -3.77 -14.77
N ALA A 58 9.44 -2.52 -15.15
CA ALA A 58 8.86 -1.85 -16.32
C ALA A 58 9.92 -1.43 -17.33
#